data_AF-M5FBR8-F1
#
_entry.id   AF-M5FBR8-F1
#
_cell.length_a   1.000
_cell.length_b   1.000
_cell.length_c   1.000
_cell.angle_alpha   90.00
_cell.angle_beta   90.00
_cell.angle_gamma   90.00
#
_symmetry.space_group_name_H-M   'P 1'
#
loop_
_entity.id
_entity.type
_entity.pdbx_description
1 polymer ?
#
loop_
_entity_poly.entity_id
_entity_poly.type
_entity_poly.pdbx_seq_one_letter_code
_entity_poly.pdbx_strand_id
1 'polypeptide(L)'
;MAMSRKEEARALSADEHGLVEKSHHPAVQGLADAELAGLVKLLRERRDKAQSEAHRRRREIRGKGAPKGAVASKADGGSQLKLQVLAMAMRRLNGEAERRRQLAARISLVENARKALTMKQGAAANGPDFNTRSAHKGMRPVANQKAPALARPAERGRQRQAAKVAQAKRDAR
;
A
#
# COMPACT_ATOMS: atom_id res chain seq x y z
N MET A 1 -16.64 -3.40 8.71
CA MET A 1 -17.40 -4.48 9.35
C MET A 1 -16.46 -5.28 10.21
N ALA A 2 -16.70 -5.38 11.51
CA ALA A 2 -16.02 -6.32 12.37
C ALA A 2 -16.86 -7.60 12.41
N MET A 3 -16.24 -8.76 12.16
CA MET A 3 -16.89 -10.05 12.34
C MET A 3 -16.42 -10.67 13.65
N SER A 4 -17.30 -11.43 14.31
CA SER A 4 -16.89 -12.18 15.49
C SER A 4 -15.95 -13.33 15.12
N ARG A 5 -15.03 -13.71 16.01
CA ARG A 5 -14.14 -14.87 15.77
C ARG A 5 -14.91 -16.16 15.50
N LYS A 6 -16.08 -16.32 16.13
CA LYS A 6 -16.98 -17.46 15.90
C LYS A 6 -17.52 -17.49 14.47
N GLU A 7 -17.85 -16.34 13.90
CA GLU A 7 -18.28 -16.24 12.49
C GLU A 7 -17.11 -16.44 11.53
N GLU A 8 -15.92 -15.93 11.85
CA GLU A 8 -14.70 -16.20 11.09
C GLU A 8 -14.43 -17.72 11.02
N ALA A 9 -14.49 -18.42 12.16
CA ALA A 9 -14.25 -19.87 12.24
C ALA A 9 -15.25 -20.70 11.42
N ARG A 10 -16.52 -20.27 11.35
CA ARG A 10 -17.54 -20.96 10.53
C ARG A 10 -17.30 -20.85 9.03
N ALA A 11 -16.59 -19.82 8.58
CA ALA A 11 -16.37 -19.54 7.16
C ALA A 11 -15.10 -20.21 6.60
N LEU A 12 -14.20 -20.65 7.47
CA LEU A 12 -12.85 -21.10 7.12
C LEU A 12 -12.70 -22.62 7.26
N SER A 13 -11.75 -23.18 6.51
CA SER A 13 -11.21 -24.52 6.80
C SER A 13 -10.28 -24.49 8.02
N ALA A 14 -9.97 -25.65 8.60
CA ALA A 14 -9.08 -25.74 9.76
C ALA A 14 -7.70 -25.08 9.52
N ASP A 15 -7.09 -25.35 8.35
CA ASP A 15 -5.82 -24.75 7.97
C ASP A 15 -5.90 -23.22 7.86
N GLU A 16 -6.95 -22.72 7.18
CA GLU A 16 -7.16 -21.28 6.99
C GLU A 16 -7.47 -20.57 8.30
N HIS A 17 -8.21 -21.23 9.20
CA HIS A 17 -8.47 -20.74 10.54
C HIS A 17 -7.15 -20.57 11.32
N GLY A 18 -6.25 -21.55 11.26
CA GLY A 18 -4.93 -21.43 11.89
C GLY A 18 -4.10 -20.24 11.36
N LEU A 19 -4.19 -19.95 10.06
CA LEU A 19 -3.52 -18.78 9.47
C LEU A 19 -4.17 -17.46 9.91
N VAL A 20 -5.49 -17.41 10.00
CA VAL A 20 -6.23 -16.21 10.41
C VAL A 20 -6.03 -15.92 11.89
N GLU A 21 -5.96 -16.94 12.75
CA GLU A 21 -5.63 -16.78 14.17
C GLU A 21 -4.24 -16.15 14.38
N LYS A 22 -3.23 -16.53 13.58
CA LYS A 22 -1.91 -15.89 13.60
C LYS A 22 -1.93 -14.41 13.19
N SER A 23 -2.95 -13.97 12.45
CA SER A 23 -3.11 -12.56 12.04
C SER A 23 -3.70 -11.67 13.14
N HIS A 24 -4.28 -12.25 14.18
CA HIS A 24 -4.92 -11.50 15.26
C HIS A 24 -3.88 -10.98 16.26
N HIS A 25 -4.19 -9.83 16.86
CA HIS A 25 -3.46 -9.35 18.03
C HIS A 25 -3.85 -10.20 19.26
N PRO A 26 -2.90 -10.56 20.15
CA PRO A 26 -1.47 -10.19 20.18
C PRO A 26 -0.54 -11.10 19.37
N ALA A 27 -1.02 -12.25 18.87
CA ALA A 27 -0.19 -13.27 18.22
C ALA A 27 0.69 -12.71 17.08
N VAL A 28 0.15 -11.80 16.27
CA VAL A 28 0.89 -11.19 15.14
C VAL A 28 2.14 -10.40 15.57
N GLN A 29 2.19 -9.92 16.81
CA GLN A 29 3.35 -9.19 17.34
C GLN A 29 4.51 -10.12 17.71
N GLY A 30 4.21 -11.38 18.04
CA GLY A 30 5.22 -12.38 18.37
C GLY A 30 5.92 -12.98 17.15
N LEU A 31 5.43 -12.73 15.94
CA LEU A 31 6.00 -13.29 14.71
C LEU A 31 7.31 -12.59 14.33
N ALA A 32 8.32 -13.36 13.91
CA ALA A 32 9.52 -12.79 13.29
C ALA A 32 9.20 -12.17 11.92
N ASP A 33 10.04 -11.25 11.43
CA ASP A 33 9.80 -10.57 10.13
C ASP A 33 9.71 -11.54 8.94
N ALA A 34 10.56 -12.58 8.94
CA ALA A 34 10.54 -13.63 7.93
C ALA A 34 9.23 -14.45 7.97
N GLU A 35 8.76 -14.78 9.17
CA GLU A 35 7.50 -15.51 9.37
C GLU A 35 6.29 -14.66 8.97
N LEU A 36 6.31 -13.36 9.29
CA LEU A 36 5.29 -12.40 8.85
C LEU A 36 5.23 -12.33 7.32
N ALA A 37 6.38 -12.23 6.65
CA ALA A 37 6.44 -12.21 5.19
C ALA A 37 5.92 -13.52 4.57
N GLY A 38 6.29 -14.67 5.14
CA GLY A 38 5.78 -15.98 4.74
C GLY A 38 4.27 -16.11 4.93
N LEU A 39 3.75 -15.66 6.08
CA LEU A 39 2.32 -15.66 6.39
C LEU A 39 1.53 -14.76 5.43
N VAL A 40 2.04 -13.56 5.11
CA VAL A 40 1.44 -12.66 4.12
C VAL A 40 1.37 -13.33 2.74
N LYS A 41 2.42 -14.01 2.31
CA LYS A 41 2.44 -14.72 1.02
C LYS A 41 1.39 -15.82 0.97
N LEU A 42 1.38 -16.70 1.97
CA LEU A 42 0.43 -17.82 2.05
C LEU A 42 -1.01 -17.32 2.11
N LEU A 43 -1.29 -16.31 2.93
CA LEU A 43 -2.65 -15.78 3.07
C LEU A 43 -3.13 -15.08 1.79
N ARG A 44 -2.21 -14.43 1.05
CA ARG A 44 -2.52 -13.85 -0.27
C ARG A 44 -2.93 -14.92 -1.27
N GLU A 45 -2.17 -16.00 -1.37
CA GLU A 45 -2.50 -17.12 -2.25
C GLU A 45 -3.87 -17.74 -1.91
N ARG A 46 -4.15 -17.94 -0.62
CA ARG A 46 -5.45 -18.47 -0.16
C ARG A 46 -6.60 -17.50 -0.48
N ARG A 47 -6.40 -16.21 -0.25
CA ARG A 47 -7.38 -15.17 -0.60
C ARG A 47 -7.66 -15.13 -2.09
N ASP A 48 -6.62 -15.16 -2.92
CA ASP A 48 -6.76 -15.03 -4.38
C ASP A 48 -7.47 -16.26 -4.99
N LYS A 49 -7.19 -17.45 -4.43
CA LYS A 49 -7.95 -18.66 -4.74
C LYS A 49 -9.42 -18.53 -4.33
N ALA A 50 -9.70 -18.09 -3.10
CA ALA A 50 -11.07 -17.87 -2.64
C ALA A 50 -11.81 -16.82 -3.47
N GLN A 51 -11.12 -15.76 -3.92
CA GLN A 51 -11.67 -14.73 -4.77
C GLN A 51 -12.07 -15.28 -6.14
N SER A 52 -11.20 -16.09 -6.75
CA SER A 52 -11.49 -16.74 -8.03
C SER A 52 -12.68 -17.69 -7.93
N GLU A 53 -12.79 -18.44 -6.83
CA GLU A 53 -13.95 -19.31 -6.58
C GLU A 53 -15.25 -18.52 -6.35
N ALA A 54 -15.21 -17.44 -5.57
CA ALA A 54 -16.36 -16.58 -5.34
C ALA A 54 -16.83 -15.91 -6.65
N HIS A 55 -15.90 -15.40 -7.46
CA HIS A 55 -16.19 -14.80 -8.76
C HIS A 55 -16.78 -15.82 -9.75
N ARG A 56 -16.25 -17.05 -9.76
CA ARG A 56 -16.79 -18.14 -10.58
C ARG A 56 -18.22 -18.47 -10.17
N ARG A 57 -18.49 -18.71 -8.88
CA ARG A 57 -19.85 -19.00 -8.39
C ARG A 57 -20.83 -17.88 -8.72
N ARG A 58 -20.42 -16.62 -8.58
CA ARG A 58 -21.24 -15.46 -9.00
C ARG A 58 -21.49 -15.41 -10.51
N ARG A 59 -20.60 -15.95 -11.34
CA ARG A 59 -20.84 -16.08 -12.79
C ARG A 59 -21.79 -17.23 -13.09
N GLU A 60 -21.64 -18.38 -12.43
CA GLU A 60 -22.55 -19.53 -12.54
C GLU A 60 -23.99 -19.14 -12.15
N ILE A 61 -24.18 -18.46 -11.01
CA ILE A 61 -25.51 -17.97 -10.56
C ILE A 61 -26.16 -17.05 -11.60
N ARG A 62 -25.35 -16.24 -12.31
CA ARG A 62 -25.83 -15.34 -13.36
C ARG A 62 -26.03 -16.03 -14.71
N GLY A 63 -25.81 -17.34 -14.82
CA GLY A 63 -25.83 -18.06 -16.10
C GLY A 63 -24.71 -17.68 -17.06
N LYS A 64 -23.67 -16.96 -16.59
CA LYS A 64 -22.55 -16.44 -17.40
C LYS A 64 -21.27 -17.26 -17.25
N GLY A 65 -21.36 -18.45 -16.67
CA GLY A 65 -20.23 -19.33 -16.45
C GLY A 65 -20.69 -20.78 -16.46
N ALA A 66 -19.88 -21.65 -17.05
CA ALA A 66 -20.12 -23.08 -17.01
C ALA A 66 -20.11 -23.58 -15.56
N PRO A 67 -21.07 -24.44 -15.18
CA PRO A 67 -21.10 -24.99 -13.83
C PRO A 67 -19.86 -25.86 -13.61
N LYS A 68 -19.20 -25.69 -12.45
CA LYS A 68 -18.09 -26.58 -12.09
C LYS A 68 -18.56 -28.00 -11.75
N GLY A 69 -19.79 -28.14 -11.26
CA GLY A 69 -20.42 -29.43 -10.94
C GLY A 69 -21.54 -29.79 -11.89
N ALA A 70 -22.30 -30.83 -11.56
CA ALA A 70 -23.46 -31.27 -12.35
C ALA A 70 -24.55 -30.19 -12.50
N VAL A 71 -24.65 -29.28 -11.52
CA VAL A 71 -25.60 -28.17 -11.53
C VAL A 71 -24.89 -26.87 -11.16
N ALA A 72 -25.35 -25.74 -11.71
CA ALA A 72 -24.86 -24.42 -11.36
C ALA A 72 -25.06 -24.11 -9.86
N SER A 73 -24.11 -23.35 -9.29
CA SER A 73 -24.24 -22.86 -7.92
C SER A 73 -25.52 -22.05 -7.73
N LYS A 74 -26.28 -22.34 -6.67
CA LYS A 74 -27.54 -21.62 -6.33
C LYS A 74 -27.32 -20.44 -5.37
N ALA A 75 -26.20 -20.41 -4.65
CA ALA A 75 -25.84 -19.34 -3.71
C ALA A 75 -24.31 -19.17 -3.63
N ASP A 76 -23.83 -17.96 -3.30
CA ASP A 76 -22.40 -17.65 -3.12
C ASP A 76 -22.04 -17.14 -1.71
N GLY A 77 -23.00 -17.08 -0.79
CA GLY A 77 -22.84 -16.48 0.55
C GLY A 77 -21.62 -16.99 1.33
N GLY A 78 -21.42 -18.32 1.40
CA GLY A 78 -20.26 -18.89 2.09
C GLY A 78 -18.91 -18.55 1.44
N SER A 79 -18.84 -18.46 0.10
CA SER A 79 -17.63 -18.05 -0.61
C SER A 79 -17.31 -16.58 -0.41
N GLN A 80 -18.35 -15.74 -0.40
CA GLN A 80 -18.19 -14.31 -0.10
C GLN A 80 -17.75 -14.09 1.35
N LEU A 81 -18.34 -14.81 2.30
CA LEU A 81 -17.97 -14.75 3.71
C LEU A 81 -16.50 -15.14 3.92
N LYS A 82 -16.10 -16.29 3.36
CA LYS A 82 -14.70 -16.74 3.39
C LYS A 82 -13.75 -15.70 2.79
N LEU A 83 -14.09 -15.13 1.64
CA LEU A 83 -13.29 -14.09 1.00
C LEU A 83 -13.17 -12.84 1.88
N GLN A 84 -14.25 -12.41 2.52
CA GLN A 84 -14.24 -11.27 3.44
C GLN A 84 -13.32 -11.52 4.63
N VAL A 85 -13.39 -12.70 5.26
CA VAL A 85 -12.52 -13.06 6.39
C VAL A 85 -11.05 -13.06 6.00
N LEU A 86 -10.70 -13.69 4.87
CA LEU A 86 -9.32 -13.70 4.37
C LEU A 86 -8.81 -12.30 3.98
N ALA A 87 -9.67 -11.45 3.42
CA ALA A 87 -9.34 -10.06 3.11
C ALA A 87 -9.09 -9.23 4.37
N MET A 88 -9.88 -9.42 5.44
CA MET A 88 -9.65 -8.76 6.72
C MET A 88 -8.34 -9.19 7.38
N ALA A 89 -8.04 -10.50 7.37
CA ALA A 89 -6.77 -11.01 7.86
C ALA A 89 -5.57 -10.43 7.07
N MET A 90 -5.67 -10.34 5.75
CA MET A 90 -4.65 -9.66 4.92
C MET A 90 -4.48 -8.18 5.29
N ARG A 91 -5.58 -7.47 5.58
CA ARG A 91 -5.51 -6.07 6.02
C ARG A 91 -4.75 -5.93 7.35
N ARG A 92 -4.98 -6.84 8.30
CA ARG A 92 -4.27 -6.87 9.60
C ARG A 92 -2.77 -7.09 9.39
N LEU A 93 -2.39 -8.11 8.60
CA LEU A 93 -0.98 -8.42 8.35
C LEU A 93 -0.26 -7.30 7.60
N ASN A 94 -0.88 -6.72 6.56
CA ASN A 94 -0.31 -5.57 5.85
C ASN A 94 -0.13 -4.37 6.78
N GLY A 95 -1.07 -4.15 7.71
CA GLY A 95 -0.96 -3.10 8.72
C GLY A 95 0.23 -3.31 9.66
N GLU A 96 0.46 -4.55 10.12
CA GLU A 96 1.62 -4.86 10.96
C GLU A 96 2.94 -4.75 10.19
N ALA A 97 3.01 -5.22 8.95
CA ALA A 97 4.19 -5.07 8.10
C ALA A 97 4.55 -3.61 7.86
N GLU A 98 3.54 -2.77 7.59
CA GLU A 98 3.73 -1.33 7.41
C GLU A 98 4.12 -0.64 8.73
N ARG A 99 3.54 -1.05 9.87
CA ARG A 99 3.93 -0.56 11.20
C ARG A 99 5.41 -0.83 11.48
N ARG A 100 5.89 -2.06 11.21
CA ARG A 100 7.31 -2.44 11.39
C ARG A 100 8.22 -1.63 10.48
N ARG A 101 7.85 -1.45 9.21
CA ARG A 101 8.59 -0.60 8.26
C ARG A 101 8.70 0.84 8.76
N GLN A 102 7.60 1.43 9.20
CA GLN A 102 7.59 2.82 9.71
C GLN A 102 8.44 2.97 10.97
N LEU A 103 8.41 1.98 11.87
CA LEU A 103 9.23 1.98 13.07
C LEU A 103 10.73 1.91 12.71
N ALA A 104 11.11 0.99 11.82
CA ALA A 104 12.49 0.89 11.33
C ALA A 104 12.97 2.19 10.66
N ALA A 105 12.12 2.80 9.82
CA ALA A 105 12.42 4.07 9.18
C ALA A 105 12.64 5.20 10.21
N ARG A 106 11.81 5.28 11.25
CA ARG A 106 11.98 6.26 12.34
C ARG A 106 13.29 6.07 13.11
N ILE A 107 13.66 4.83 13.42
CA ILE A 107 14.92 4.52 14.09
C ILE A 107 16.10 4.97 13.22
N SER A 108 16.11 4.60 11.94
CA SER A 108 17.17 5.01 11.01
C SER A 108 17.29 6.52 10.86
N LEU A 109 16.16 7.25 10.86
CA LEU A 109 16.15 8.71 10.81
C LEU A 109 16.81 9.33 12.05
N VAL A 110 16.51 8.81 13.24
CA VAL A 110 17.11 9.27 14.50
C VAL A 110 18.62 9.00 14.51
N GLU A 111 19.06 7.83 14.06
CA GLU A 111 20.48 7.48 13.96
C GLU A 111 21.24 8.39 12.99
N ASN A 112 20.66 8.63 11.80
CA ASN A 112 21.23 9.54 10.82
C ASN A 112 21.32 10.98 11.35
N ALA A 113 20.28 11.46 12.05
CA ALA A 113 20.29 12.78 12.66
C ALA A 113 21.37 12.90 13.75
N ARG A 114 21.54 11.87 14.59
CA ARG A 114 22.61 11.80 15.59
C ARG A 114 23.99 11.82 14.94
N LYS A 115 24.20 11.05 13.88
CA LYS A 115 25.45 11.03 13.11
C LYS A 115 25.75 12.39 12.47
N ALA A 116 24.75 13.06 11.90
CA ALA A 116 24.91 14.39 11.35
C ALA A 116 25.25 15.43 12.43
N LEU A 117 24.65 15.30 13.62
CA LEU A 117 24.95 16.16 14.77
C LEU A 117 26.40 15.98 15.24
N THR A 118 26.87 14.74 15.39
CA THR A 118 28.27 14.47 15.78
C THR A 118 29.26 14.97 14.73
N MET A 119 28.95 14.81 13.44
CA MET A 119 29.75 15.40 12.35
C MET A 119 29.79 16.92 12.42
N LYS A 120 28.66 17.58 12.70
CA LYS A 120 28.60 19.04 12.84
C LYS A 120 29.36 19.54 14.06
N GLN A 121 29.33 18.80 15.17
CA GLN A 121 30.06 19.13 16.39
C GLN A 121 31.57 18.90 16.24
N GLY A 122 31.97 17.84 15.52
CA GLY A 122 33.38 17.53 15.24
C GLY A 122 33.99 18.35 14.11
N ALA A 123 33.17 18.92 13.23
CA ALA A 123 33.64 19.92 12.29
C ALA A 123 34.07 21.16 13.09
N ALA A 124 35.36 21.48 13.07
CA ALA A 124 35.85 22.76 13.55
C ALA A 124 35.01 23.87 12.91
N ALA A 125 34.67 24.89 13.69
CA ALA A 125 34.07 26.11 13.16
C ALA A 125 35.11 26.81 12.28
N ASN A 126 35.35 26.27 11.08
CA ASN A 126 35.96 26.99 9.97
C ASN A 126 34.90 27.99 9.47
N GLY A 127 34.50 28.91 10.36
CA GLY A 127 33.96 30.17 9.92
C GLY A 127 35.04 30.84 9.06
N PRO A 128 34.66 31.68 8.08
CA PRO A 128 35.65 32.54 7.47
C PRO A 128 36.39 33.24 8.61
N ASP A 129 37.73 33.24 8.58
CA ASP A 129 38.48 34.18 9.40
C ASP A 129 37.76 35.53 9.25
N PHE A 130 37.40 36.14 10.37
CA PHE A 130 36.51 37.31 10.45
C PHE A 130 37.05 38.53 9.65
N ASN A 131 38.16 38.36 8.95
CA ASN A 131 38.89 39.34 8.18
C ASN A 131 39.42 38.79 6.84
N THR A 132 38.59 38.11 6.05
CA THR A 132 38.92 37.82 4.64
C THR A 132 38.44 38.96 3.73
N ARG A 133 39.18 39.27 2.65
CA ARG A 133 38.85 40.32 1.64
C ARG A 133 37.44 40.22 1.03
N SER A 134 36.73 39.12 1.24
CA SER A 134 35.39 38.85 0.71
C SER A 134 34.27 38.86 1.75
N ALA A 135 34.53 39.16 3.03
CA ALA A 135 33.56 39.06 4.12
C ALA A 135 32.26 39.86 3.91
N HIS A 136 32.28 40.91 3.09
CA HIS A 136 31.10 41.75 2.78
C HIS A 136 30.53 41.56 1.37
N LYS A 137 31.05 40.61 0.59
CA LYS A 137 30.59 40.38 -0.79
C LYS A 137 29.32 39.52 -0.89
N GLY A 138 28.80 39.04 0.25
CA GLY A 138 27.58 38.23 0.33
C GLY A 138 27.69 36.89 -0.42
N MET A 139 26.68 36.04 -0.27
CA MET A 139 26.53 34.84 -1.09
C MET A 139 26.13 35.30 -2.50
N ARG A 140 26.91 34.94 -3.54
CA ARG A 140 26.51 35.23 -4.92
C ARG A 140 25.20 34.49 -5.22
N PRO A 141 24.14 35.17 -5.69
CA PRO A 141 22.89 34.50 -6.02
C PRO A 141 23.13 33.50 -7.15
N VAL A 142 22.97 32.21 -6.84
CA VAL A 142 22.88 31.18 -7.88
C VAL A 142 21.45 31.20 -8.38
N ALA A 143 21.22 31.90 -9.49
CA ALA A 143 19.90 31.93 -10.12
C ALA A 143 19.48 30.50 -10.50
N ASN A 144 18.33 30.06 -9.98
CA ASN A 144 17.74 28.79 -10.37
C ASN A 144 17.38 28.85 -11.85
N GLN A 145 18.12 28.12 -12.70
CA GLN A 145 17.81 28.03 -14.12
C GLN A 145 16.47 27.31 -14.27
N LYS A 146 15.39 28.08 -14.47
CA LYS A 146 14.08 27.49 -14.73
C LYS A 146 14.16 26.68 -16.03
N ALA A 147 13.69 25.44 -15.98
CA ALA A 147 13.59 24.61 -17.17
C ALA A 147 12.80 25.35 -18.26
N PRO A 148 13.24 25.26 -19.53
CA PRO A 148 12.52 25.89 -20.64
C PRO A 148 11.10 25.31 -20.72
N ALA A 149 10.11 26.19 -20.92
CA ALA A 149 8.74 25.76 -21.14
C ALA A 149 8.65 25.02 -22.48
N LEU A 150 8.63 23.68 -22.43
CA LEU A 150 8.58 22.82 -23.62
C LEU A 150 7.24 22.87 -24.35
N ALA A 151 6.17 23.34 -23.70
CA ALA A 151 4.83 23.43 -24.26
C ALA A 151 4.40 24.88 -24.45
N ARG A 152 3.76 25.15 -25.59
CA ARG A 152 3.18 26.48 -25.87
C ARG A 152 2.00 26.72 -24.91
N PRO A 153 1.88 27.88 -24.25
CA PRO A 153 0.80 28.15 -23.29
C PRO A 153 -0.62 27.90 -23.84
N ALA A 154 -0.84 28.14 -25.14
CA ALA A 154 -2.11 27.92 -25.82
C ALA A 154 -2.47 26.43 -26.02
N GLU A 155 -1.51 25.52 -26.03
CA GLU A 155 -1.76 24.08 -26.23
C GLU A 155 -2.45 23.45 -25.01
N ARG A 156 -2.09 23.89 -23.81
CA ARG A 156 -2.69 23.38 -22.57
C ARG A 156 -4.20 23.62 -22.51
N GLY A 157 -4.63 24.83 -22.90
CA GLY A 157 -6.05 25.18 -22.98
C GLY A 157 -6.78 24.37 -24.05
N ARG A 158 -6.17 24.22 -25.23
CA ARG A 158 -6.72 23.44 -26.35
C ARG A 158 -6.92 21.97 -25.97
N GLN A 159 -5.92 21.32 -25.39
CA GLN A 159 -5.99 19.91 -24.98
C GLN A 159 -7.03 19.71 -23.87
N ARG A 160 -7.12 20.63 -22.90
CA ARG A 160 -8.13 20.59 -21.83
C ARG A 160 -9.56 20.68 -22.40
N GLN A 161 -9.77 21.56 -23.38
CA GLN A 161 -11.09 21.71 -24.02
C GLN A 161 -11.44 20.47 -24.86
N ALA A 162 -10.49 19.92 -25.62
CA ALA A 162 -10.67 18.70 -26.38
C ALA A 162 -11.03 17.50 -25.47
N ALA A 163 -10.35 17.36 -24.34
CA ALA A 163 -10.64 16.32 -23.35
C ALA A 163 -12.04 16.49 -22.73
N LYS A 164 -12.43 17.73 -22.40
CA LYS A 164 -13.78 18.04 -21.88
C LYS A 164 -14.87 17.63 -22.88
N VAL A 165 -14.71 17.97 -24.16
CA VAL A 165 -15.65 17.61 -25.23
C VAL A 165 -15.71 16.09 -25.42
N ALA A 166 -14.56 15.41 -25.44
CA ALA A 166 -14.50 13.96 -25.57
C ALA A 166 -15.16 13.24 -24.38
N GLN A 167 -15.02 13.77 -23.17
CA GLN A 167 -15.66 13.23 -21.97
C GLN A 167 -17.18 13.39 -22.03
N ALA A 168 -17.68 14.59 -22.36
CA ALA A 168 -19.12 14.83 -22.50
C ALA A 168 -19.77 13.89 -23.54
N LYS A 169 -19.05 13.59 -24.64
CA LYS A 169 -19.51 12.62 -25.65
C LYS A 169 -19.56 11.18 -25.13
N ARG A 170 -18.66 10.80 -24.21
CA ARG A 170 -18.67 9.48 -23.56
C ARG A 170 -19.79 9.37 -22.52
N ASP A 171 -20.02 10.43 -21.76
CA ASP A 171 -21.04 10.44 -20.71
C ASP A 171 -22.47 10.48 -21.28
N ALA A 172 -22.64 10.97 -22.51
CA ALA A 172 -23.92 10.98 -23.24
C ALA A 172 -24.23 9.68 -24.01
N ARG A 173 -23.40 8.64 -23.89
CA ARG A 173 -23.61 7.29 -24.47
C ARG A 173 -24.02 6.31 -23.38
#